data_AF-A0A3V2HWR6-F1
#
_entry.id   AF-A0A3V2HWR6-F1
#
_cell.length_a   1.000
_cell.length_b   1.000
_cell.length_c   1.000
_cell.angle_alpha   90.00
_cell.angle_beta   90.00
_cell.angle_gamma   90.00
#
_symmetry.space_group_name_H-M   'P 1'
#
loop_
_entity.id
_entity.type
_entity.pdbx_description
1 polymer ?
#
loop_
_entity_poly.entity_id
_entity_poly.type
_entity_poly.pdbx_seq_one_letter_code
_entity_poly.pdbx_strand_id
1 'polypeptide(L)'
;MMTHWPSPAKLNLFLYITGQRADGYHTLQTLFQFLDYGDTLHIEPRRDGEIHLLTPVNGVENEDNLIVRAARLLMKAASESGRLPAGSGADISIEKRLPMGGGLGGGSSNAATVLVALNHLWQCGLSIDELATLGLTLGADVPVFVRGHAAFAEGVGEILTPVNPPEKWYLVAHPGVSIPTPVIFKDPQLPRNTPKRSIDTLLKCEFSNDCEVIARKRFREVDAALSWLLEYAPSRLTGTGACVFAEFDTESCARQVLEQAPEWLNAFVAKGVNLSPLHRELL
;
A
#
# COMPACT_ATOMS: atom_id res chain seq x y z
N MET A 1 19.05 8.65 19.03
CA MET A 1 19.31 9.40 17.78
C MET A 1 18.14 9.10 16.86
N MET A 2 17.55 10.14 16.29
CA MET A 2 16.44 10.03 15.35
C MET A 2 16.90 9.39 14.03
N THR A 3 16.07 8.51 13.49
CA THR A 3 16.29 7.83 12.20
C THR A 3 15.09 8.06 11.28
N HIS A 4 15.30 7.97 9.97
CA HIS A 4 14.29 8.26 8.94
C HIS A 4 14.03 7.02 8.11
N TRP A 5 12.75 6.71 7.86
CA TRP A 5 12.33 5.47 7.23
C TRP A 5 11.28 5.74 6.14
N PRO A 6 11.54 5.37 4.88
CA PRO A 6 10.56 5.51 3.81
C PRO A 6 9.35 4.61 4.04
N SER A 7 8.15 5.16 3.83
CA SER A 7 6.90 4.40 3.81
C SER A 7 6.22 4.58 2.44
N PRO A 8 6.65 3.79 1.43
CA PRO A 8 6.25 3.99 0.03
C PRO A 8 4.78 3.66 -0.21
N ALA A 9 4.18 4.24 -1.25
CA ALA A 9 2.91 3.77 -1.79
C ALA A 9 3.09 2.48 -2.60
N LYS A 10 1.96 1.84 -2.93
CA LYS A 10 1.87 0.80 -3.95
C LYS A 10 0.84 1.14 -5.01
N LEU A 11 0.92 0.43 -6.13
CA LEU A 11 -0.16 0.26 -7.10
C LEU A 11 -0.52 -1.22 -7.22
N ASN A 12 -1.82 -1.50 -7.39
CA ASN A 12 -2.25 -2.78 -7.97
C ASN A 12 -2.23 -2.62 -9.51
N LEU A 13 -1.18 -3.11 -10.17
CA LEU A 13 -1.02 -2.97 -11.62
C LEU A 13 -2.17 -3.67 -12.39
N PHE A 14 -2.61 -4.81 -11.84
CA PHE A 14 -3.90 -5.45 -12.10
C PHE A 14 -4.50 -5.95 -10.79
N LEU A 15 -5.82 -6.17 -10.75
CA LEU A 15 -6.52 -6.78 -9.62
C LEU A 15 -7.74 -7.58 -10.12
N TYR A 16 -7.73 -8.88 -9.86
CA TYR A 16 -8.79 -9.81 -10.24
C TYR A 16 -9.43 -10.46 -9.02
N ILE A 17 -10.75 -10.49 -8.97
CA ILE A 17 -11.54 -11.10 -7.90
C ILE A 17 -12.00 -12.48 -8.36
N THR A 18 -11.36 -13.51 -7.80
CA THR A 18 -11.54 -14.90 -8.22
C THR A 18 -12.67 -15.64 -7.52
N GLY A 19 -13.15 -15.09 -6.40
CA GLY A 19 -14.15 -15.74 -5.56
C GLY A 19 -14.45 -14.97 -4.30
N GLN A 20 -15.39 -15.52 -3.52
CA GLN A 20 -15.68 -15.08 -2.15
C GLN A 20 -15.78 -16.30 -1.25
N ARG A 21 -15.07 -16.26 -0.12
CA ARG A 21 -15.08 -17.27 0.92
C ARG A 21 -16.38 -17.20 1.74
N ALA A 22 -16.66 -18.26 2.48
CA ALA A 22 -17.84 -18.34 3.36
C ALA A 22 -17.83 -17.29 4.49
N ASP A 23 -16.66 -16.82 4.90
CA ASP A 23 -16.47 -15.75 5.89
C ASP A 23 -16.62 -14.33 5.30
N GLY A 24 -16.95 -14.23 4.01
CA GLY A 24 -17.19 -12.97 3.32
C GLY A 24 -15.96 -12.34 2.68
N TYR A 25 -14.74 -12.85 2.91
CA TYR A 25 -13.53 -12.34 2.28
C TYR A 25 -13.41 -12.74 0.81
N HIS A 26 -12.92 -11.83 -0.02
CA HIS A 26 -12.70 -12.07 -1.45
C HIS A 26 -11.33 -12.68 -1.70
N THR A 27 -11.28 -13.70 -2.55
CA THR A 27 -10.00 -14.23 -3.03
C THR A 27 -9.55 -13.46 -4.26
N LEU A 28 -8.28 -13.07 -4.30
CA LEU A 28 -7.73 -12.16 -5.28
C LEU A 28 -6.57 -12.79 -6.07
N GLN A 29 -6.34 -12.29 -7.26
CA GLN A 29 -5.06 -12.34 -7.97
C GLN A 29 -4.68 -10.91 -8.32
N THR A 30 -3.61 -10.39 -7.74
CA THR A 30 -3.20 -8.99 -7.93
C THR A 30 -1.70 -8.86 -8.08
N LEU A 31 -1.25 -7.83 -8.78
CA LEU A 31 0.17 -7.52 -8.93
C LEU A 31 0.50 -6.19 -8.24
N PHE A 32 1.37 -6.25 -7.24
CA PHE A 32 1.86 -5.07 -6.52
C PHE A 32 3.18 -4.58 -7.13
N GLN A 33 3.28 -3.26 -7.27
CA GLN A 33 4.54 -2.56 -7.48
C GLN A 33 4.57 -1.33 -6.56
N PHE A 34 5.72 -0.98 -6.00
CA PHE A 34 5.85 0.20 -5.17
C PHE A 34 5.99 1.45 -6.03
N LEU A 35 5.70 2.60 -5.43
CA LEU A 35 6.11 3.89 -5.97
C LEU A 35 7.34 4.38 -5.22
N ASP A 36 8.28 5.01 -5.92
CA ASP A 36 9.37 5.80 -5.34
C ASP A 36 8.82 7.15 -4.82
N TYR A 37 7.79 7.05 -3.99
CA TYR A 37 6.99 8.13 -3.43
C TYR A 37 6.17 7.58 -2.27
N GLY A 38 6.12 8.31 -1.16
CA GLY A 38 5.41 7.86 0.03
C GLY A 38 5.49 8.83 1.20
N ASP A 39 5.04 8.35 2.35
CA ASP A 39 5.25 9.02 3.62
C ASP A 39 6.69 8.81 4.12
N THR A 40 7.11 9.60 5.10
CA THR A 40 8.37 9.37 5.83
C THR A 40 8.10 9.23 7.32
N LEU A 41 8.64 8.18 7.94
CA LEU A 41 8.57 7.97 9.39
C LEU A 41 9.88 8.40 10.04
N HIS A 42 9.78 9.17 11.12
CA HIS A 42 10.90 9.54 11.96
C HIS A 42 10.77 8.81 13.29
N ILE A 43 11.81 8.08 13.68
CA ILE A 43 11.78 7.23 14.87
C ILE A 43 12.97 7.55 15.77
N GLU A 44 12.70 7.87 17.02
CA GLU A 44 13.68 8.00 18.09
C GLU A 44 13.47 6.91 19.16
N PRO A 45 14.42 5.97 19.33
CA PRO A 45 14.30 4.92 20.35
C PRO A 45 14.28 5.48 21.77
N ARG A 46 13.42 4.92 22.61
CA ARG A 46 13.31 5.19 24.06
C ARG A 46 13.77 4.01 24.89
N ARG A 47 13.90 4.22 26.20
CA ARG A 47 14.38 3.24 27.20
C ARG A 47 13.43 3.03 28.38
N ASP A 48 12.21 3.58 28.32
CA ASP A 48 11.20 3.51 29.37
C ASP A 48 10.01 2.60 29.03
N GLY A 49 10.04 1.92 27.88
CA GLY A 49 8.97 1.02 27.45
C GLY A 49 7.78 1.70 26.75
N GLU A 50 7.82 3.02 26.60
CA GLU A 50 6.67 3.77 26.06
C GLU A 50 6.70 3.89 24.54
N ILE A 51 5.49 3.90 23.94
CA ILE A 51 5.26 4.15 22.51
C ILE A 51 4.44 5.43 22.36
N HIS A 52 5.02 6.44 21.73
CA HIS A 52 4.32 7.68 21.41
C HIS A 52 4.29 7.92 19.92
N LEU A 53 3.11 8.20 19.39
CA LEU A 53 2.96 8.85 18.10
C LEU A 53 2.82 10.35 18.35
N LEU A 54 3.84 11.13 17.98
CA LEU A 54 3.94 12.56 18.23
C LEU A 54 3.12 13.39 17.23
N THR A 55 2.78 12.81 16.07
CA THR A 55 2.04 13.47 14.99
C THR A 55 0.70 12.76 14.78
N PRO A 56 -0.41 13.34 15.26
CA PRO A 56 -1.74 12.81 15.02
C PRO A 56 -2.04 12.72 13.51
N VAL A 57 -2.70 11.65 13.08
CA VAL A 57 -3.23 11.52 11.72
C VAL A 57 -4.70 11.90 11.74
N ASN A 58 -5.09 12.86 10.92
CA ASN A 58 -6.45 13.40 10.92
C ASN A 58 -7.50 12.29 10.72
N GLY A 59 -8.51 12.26 11.60
CA GLY A 59 -9.60 11.28 11.55
C GLY A 59 -9.24 9.88 12.06
N VAL A 60 -8.08 9.69 12.70
CA VAL A 60 -7.65 8.42 13.28
C VAL A 60 -7.20 8.65 14.72
N GLU A 61 -7.91 8.05 15.68
CA GLU A 61 -7.49 8.05 17.08
C GLU A 61 -6.14 7.36 17.25
N ASN A 62 -5.37 7.78 18.26
CA ASN A 62 -3.99 7.34 18.41
C ASN A 62 -3.84 5.81 18.53
N GLU A 63 -4.74 5.19 19.29
CA GLU A 63 -4.79 3.74 19.52
C GLU A 63 -5.25 2.94 18.30
N ASP A 64 -6.04 3.56 17.43
CA ASP A 64 -6.50 2.95 16.19
C ASP A 64 -5.48 3.11 15.06
N ASN A 65 -4.49 3.99 15.24
CA ASN A 65 -3.46 4.26 14.26
C ASN A 65 -2.57 3.02 14.05
N LEU A 66 -2.44 2.61 12.79
CA LEU A 66 -1.64 1.44 12.40
C LEU A 66 -0.17 1.56 12.80
N ILE A 67 0.38 2.76 12.97
CA ILE A 67 1.73 2.99 13.50
C ILE A 67 1.83 2.47 14.95
N VAL A 68 0.93 2.93 15.83
CA VAL A 68 0.92 2.54 17.25
C VAL A 68 0.60 1.05 17.39
N ARG A 69 -0.39 0.57 16.65
CA ARG A 69 -0.78 -0.85 16.64
C ARG A 69 0.37 -1.75 16.19
N ALA A 70 1.11 -1.37 15.14
CA ALA A 70 2.27 -2.12 14.67
C ALA A 70 3.40 -2.15 15.71
N ALA A 71 3.74 -1.00 16.30
CA ALA A 71 4.78 -0.89 17.32
C ALA A 71 4.46 -1.78 18.54
N ARG A 72 3.23 -1.73 19.03
CA ARG A 72 2.79 -2.55 20.17
C ARG A 72 2.69 -4.04 19.84
N LEU A 73 2.25 -4.38 18.62
CA LEU A 73 2.20 -5.77 18.17
C LEU A 73 3.60 -6.38 18.13
N LEU A 74 4.58 -5.66 17.57
CA LEU A 74 5.98 -6.09 17.57
C LEU A 74 6.53 -6.20 18.99
N MET A 75 6.31 -5.18 19.82
CA MET A 75 6.78 -5.17 21.22
C MET A 75 6.27 -6.38 21.98
N LYS A 76 4.98 -6.70 21.86
CA LYS A 76 4.37 -7.88 22.48
C LYS A 76 5.01 -9.17 21.96
N ALA A 77 5.08 -9.37 20.65
CA ALA A 77 5.62 -10.60 20.05
C ALA A 77 7.11 -10.82 20.38
N ALA A 78 7.91 -9.76 20.37
CA ALA A 78 9.32 -9.81 20.75
C ALA A 78 9.50 -10.08 22.25
N SER A 79 8.66 -9.48 23.11
CA SER A 79 8.69 -9.75 24.56
C SER A 79 8.31 -11.19 24.89
N GLU A 80 7.25 -11.72 24.27
CA GLU A 80 6.78 -13.11 24.47
C GLU A 80 7.83 -14.14 24.04
N SER A 81 8.68 -13.80 23.08
CA SER A 81 9.78 -14.65 22.60
C SER A 81 11.14 -14.35 23.25
N GLY A 82 11.19 -13.47 24.27
CA GLY A 82 12.44 -13.12 24.97
C GLY A 82 13.46 -12.36 24.11
N ARG A 83 13.00 -11.76 23.01
CA ARG A 83 13.82 -11.05 22.01
C ARG A 83 13.77 -9.53 22.16
N LEU A 84 12.94 -8.99 23.05
CA LEU A 84 12.85 -7.55 23.29
C LEU A 84 13.80 -7.12 24.42
N PRO A 85 14.77 -6.22 24.17
CA PRO A 85 15.57 -5.62 25.24
C PRO A 85 14.72 -4.86 26.25
N ALA A 86 15.09 -4.93 27.54
CA ALA A 86 14.37 -4.24 28.61
C ALA A 86 14.30 -2.71 28.36
N GLY A 87 13.11 -2.15 28.55
CA GLY A 87 12.85 -0.72 28.35
C GLY A 87 12.67 -0.28 26.89
N SER A 88 12.69 -1.19 25.91
CA SER A 88 12.50 -0.82 24.50
C SER A 88 11.21 -0.03 24.30
N GLY A 89 11.33 1.19 23.78
CA GLY A 89 10.23 2.07 23.42
C GLY A 89 10.61 2.96 22.23
N ALA A 90 9.72 3.85 21.81
CA ALA A 90 9.96 4.76 20.70
C ALA A 90 9.03 5.99 20.70
N ASP A 91 9.60 7.14 20.37
CA ASP A 91 8.85 8.27 19.84
C ASP A 91 8.82 8.18 18.31
N ILE A 92 7.64 8.29 17.73
CA ILE A 92 7.39 8.10 16.29
C ILE A 92 6.66 9.34 15.76
N SER A 93 7.11 9.88 14.64
CA SER A 93 6.36 10.90 13.89
C SER A 93 6.31 10.54 12.41
N ILE A 94 5.28 11.03 11.71
CA ILE A 94 5.05 10.78 10.29
C ILE A 94 4.93 12.10 9.53
N GLU A 95 5.74 12.25 8.49
CA GLU A 95 5.50 13.21 7.42
C GLU A 95 4.52 12.58 6.42
N LYS A 96 3.23 12.87 6.59
CA LYS A 96 2.15 12.28 5.79
C LYS A 96 2.00 13.00 4.45
N ARG A 97 2.21 12.28 3.36
CA ARG A 97 2.04 12.75 1.97
C ARG A 97 0.98 11.95 1.21
N LEU A 98 0.85 10.66 1.51
CA LEU A 98 -0.15 9.82 0.87
C LEU A 98 -1.56 10.14 1.40
N PRO A 99 -2.59 10.11 0.54
CA PRO A 99 -3.97 10.29 0.97
C PRO A 99 -4.40 9.16 1.92
N MET A 100 -5.44 9.44 2.70
CA MET A 100 -6.10 8.40 3.50
C MET A 100 -6.88 7.46 2.58
N GLY A 101 -6.54 6.17 2.58
CA GLY A 101 -7.14 5.19 1.68
C GLY A 101 -6.64 5.35 0.25
N GLY A 102 -7.56 5.63 -0.69
CA GLY A 102 -7.23 5.86 -2.10
C GLY A 102 -6.77 4.62 -2.88
N GLY A 103 -6.57 3.47 -2.24
CA GLY A 103 -6.01 2.28 -2.87
C GLY A 103 -4.48 2.30 -3.01
N LEU A 104 -3.79 3.26 -2.40
CA LEU A 104 -2.32 3.38 -2.41
C LEU A 104 -1.62 2.60 -1.29
N GLY A 105 -2.39 2.03 -0.35
CA GLY A 105 -1.85 1.20 0.73
C GLY A 105 -1.07 1.94 1.81
N GLY A 106 -1.24 3.27 1.94
CA GLY A 106 -0.45 4.11 2.86
C GLY A 106 -0.45 3.60 4.31
N GLY A 107 -1.62 3.29 4.88
CA GLY A 107 -1.70 2.76 6.25
C GLY A 107 -0.96 1.42 6.43
N SER A 108 -1.08 0.51 5.45
CA SER A 108 -0.36 -0.77 5.44
C SER A 108 1.15 -0.57 5.32
N SER A 109 1.57 0.40 4.50
CA SER A 109 2.97 0.80 4.37
C SER A 109 3.52 1.37 5.68
N ASN A 110 2.74 2.21 6.37
CA ASN A 110 3.14 2.79 7.66
C ASN A 110 3.34 1.68 8.69
N ALA A 111 2.41 0.72 8.78
CA ALA A 111 2.53 -0.45 9.67
C ALA A 111 3.79 -1.28 9.35
N ALA A 112 3.98 -1.63 8.08
CA ALA A 112 5.13 -2.43 7.65
C ALA A 112 6.46 -1.74 7.97
N THR A 113 6.54 -0.44 7.69
CA THR A 113 7.74 0.36 7.96
C THR A 113 8.05 0.40 9.45
N VAL A 114 7.04 0.58 10.30
CA VAL A 114 7.21 0.51 11.76
C VAL A 114 7.71 -0.86 12.22
N LEU A 115 7.13 -1.95 11.70
CA LEU A 115 7.56 -3.32 12.04
C LEU A 115 9.03 -3.54 11.68
N VAL A 116 9.44 -3.18 10.46
CA VAL A 116 10.81 -3.34 9.97
C VAL A 116 11.79 -2.45 10.74
N ALA A 117 11.48 -1.16 10.87
CA ALA A 117 12.33 -0.18 11.51
C ALA A 117 12.54 -0.49 13.00
N LEU A 118 11.47 -0.78 13.75
CA LEU A 118 11.59 -1.08 15.17
C LEU A 118 12.22 -2.45 15.42
N ASN A 119 11.99 -3.45 14.56
CA ASN A 119 12.71 -4.73 14.66
C ASN A 119 14.23 -4.53 14.52
N HIS A 120 14.64 -3.64 13.61
CA HIS A 120 16.03 -3.25 13.43
C HIS A 120 16.57 -2.44 14.63
N LEU A 121 15.89 -1.37 15.02
CA LEU A 121 16.32 -0.43 16.07
C LEU A 121 16.36 -1.06 17.46
N TRP A 122 15.39 -1.92 17.78
CA TRP A 122 15.37 -2.67 19.04
C TRP A 122 16.17 -3.97 18.97
N GLN A 123 16.74 -4.30 17.80
CA GLN A 123 17.53 -5.51 17.58
C GLN A 123 16.78 -6.80 17.97
N CYS A 124 15.46 -6.84 17.74
CA CYS A 124 14.64 -7.99 18.10
C CYS A 124 14.98 -9.23 17.27
N GLY A 125 15.53 -9.07 16.07
CA GLY A 125 15.97 -10.19 15.24
C GLY A 125 14.84 -11.10 14.76
N LEU A 126 13.60 -10.58 14.65
CA LEU A 126 12.53 -11.30 13.95
C LEU A 126 12.86 -11.36 12.46
N SER A 127 12.60 -12.51 11.85
CA SER A 127 12.71 -12.71 10.42
C SER A 127 11.65 -11.94 9.64
N ILE A 128 11.90 -11.70 8.34
CA ILE A 128 10.92 -11.09 7.44
C ILE A 128 9.60 -11.87 7.39
N ASP A 129 9.65 -13.21 7.48
CA ASP A 129 8.45 -14.05 7.50
C ASP A 129 7.63 -13.87 8.79
N GLU A 130 8.28 -13.75 9.95
CA GLU A 130 7.61 -13.44 11.20
C GLU A 130 6.97 -12.04 11.17
N LEU A 131 7.71 -11.03 10.69
CA LEU A 131 7.17 -9.67 10.54
C LEU A 131 6.00 -9.62 9.56
N ALA A 132 6.06 -10.34 8.44
CA ALA A 132 4.97 -10.41 7.47
C ALA A 132 3.73 -11.11 8.08
N THR A 133 3.94 -12.14 8.88
CA THR A 133 2.87 -12.85 9.60
C THR A 133 2.18 -11.93 10.62
N LEU A 134 2.95 -11.18 11.41
CA LEU A 134 2.40 -10.17 12.32
C LEU A 134 1.63 -9.09 11.54
N GLY A 135 2.26 -8.57 10.47
CA GLY A 135 1.70 -7.51 9.63
C GLY A 135 0.37 -7.89 8.99
N LEU A 136 0.20 -9.14 8.57
CA LEU A 136 -1.06 -9.63 8.00
C LEU A 136 -2.27 -9.42 8.93
N THR A 137 -2.06 -9.46 10.25
CA THR A 137 -3.14 -9.23 11.23
C THR A 137 -3.58 -7.76 11.31
N LEU A 138 -2.74 -6.84 10.80
CA LEU A 138 -3.01 -5.40 10.75
C LEU A 138 -3.65 -4.99 9.42
N GLY A 139 -3.30 -5.68 8.32
CA GLY A 139 -3.89 -5.46 7.00
C GLY A 139 -3.33 -6.39 5.94
N ALA A 140 -4.17 -6.70 4.94
CA ALA A 140 -3.84 -7.63 3.85
C ALA A 140 -2.62 -7.21 3.01
N ASP A 141 -2.39 -5.91 2.85
CA ASP A 141 -1.27 -5.38 2.05
C ASP A 141 0.04 -5.24 2.87
N VAL A 142 0.02 -5.38 4.20
CA VAL A 142 1.22 -5.19 5.03
C VAL A 142 2.36 -6.17 4.66
N PRO A 143 2.09 -7.46 4.38
CA PRO A 143 3.15 -8.41 4.01
C PRO A 143 3.97 -8.02 2.78
N VAL A 144 3.37 -7.40 1.75
CA VAL A 144 4.14 -7.01 0.56
C VAL A 144 5.13 -5.88 0.88
N PHE A 145 4.73 -4.93 1.72
CA PHE A 145 5.62 -3.87 2.18
C PHE A 145 6.74 -4.38 3.10
N VAL A 146 6.44 -5.35 3.97
CA VAL A 146 7.44 -5.98 4.85
C VAL A 146 8.45 -6.83 4.06
N ARG A 147 8.01 -7.52 3.00
CA ARG A 147 8.92 -8.33 2.16
C ARG A 147 9.74 -7.49 1.19
N GLY A 148 9.28 -6.30 0.84
CA GLY A 148 10.11 -5.30 0.15
C GLY A 148 10.29 -5.49 -1.36
N HIS A 149 9.63 -6.46 -1.98
CA HIS A 149 9.72 -6.73 -3.42
C HIS A 149 8.35 -6.63 -4.09
N ALA A 150 8.32 -6.12 -5.33
CA ALA A 150 7.14 -6.25 -6.18
C ALA A 150 6.74 -7.72 -6.27
N ALA A 151 5.43 -7.96 -6.14
CA ALA A 151 4.94 -9.30 -5.90
C ALA A 151 3.59 -9.52 -6.55
N PHE A 152 3.43 -10.70 -7.12
CA PHE A 152 2.13 -11.28 -7.42
C PHE A 152 1.56 -11.85 -6.13
N ALA A 153 0.33 -11.44 -5.79
CA ALA A 153 -0.36 -11.88 -4.60
C ALA A 153 -1.61 -12.70 -4.95
N GLU A 154 -1.79 -13.81 -4.23
CA GLU A 154 -2.99 -14.64 -4.25
C GLU A 154 -3.60 -14.82 -2.85
N GLY A 155 -4.65 -15.62 -2.75
CA GLY A 155 -5.38 -15.85 -1.50
C GLY A 155 -6.27 -14.64 -1.22
N VAL A 156 -6.24 -14.12 0.00
CA VAL A 156 -6.78 -12.80 0.37
C VAL A 156 -5.71 -11.70 0.30
N GLY A 157 -4.54 -11.99 -0.29
CA GLY A 157 -3.40 -11.08 -0.42
C GLY A 157 -2.11 -11.54 0.30
N GLU A 158 -2.18 -12.68 1.00
CA GLU A 158 -1.12 -13.21 1.85
C GLU A 158 -0.09 -14.10 1.14
N ILE A 159 -0.47 -14.71 0.00
CA ILE A 159 0.41 -15.62 -0.74
C ILE A 159 1.19 -14.80 -1.77
N LEU A 160 2.45 -14.48 -1.47
CA LEU A 160 3.27 -13.57 -2.27
C LEU A 160 4.35 -14.32 -3.06
N THR A 161 4.41 -14.08 -4.37
CA THR A 161 5.47 -14.53 -5.27
C THR A 161 6.18 -13.30 -5.84
N PRO A 162 7.48 -13.09 -5.56
CA PRO A 162 8.24 -11.97 -6.11
C PRO A 162 8.27 -11.98 -7.64
N VAL A 163 8.15 -10.80 -8.24
CA VAL A 163 8.19 -10.60 -9.70
C VAL A 163 8.80 -9.25 -10.05
N ASN A 164 9.20 -9.09 -11.32
CA ASN A 164 9.83 -7.87 -11.83
C ASN A 164 9.03 -7.30 -13.00
N PRO A 165 7.84 -6.70 -12.77
CA PRO A 165 7.11 -6.00 -13.82
C PRO A 165 7.91 -4.78 -14.34
N PRO A 166 7.58 -4.23 -15.52
CA PRO A 166 8.22 -3.01 -16.01
C PRO A 166 8.12 -1.86 -15.01
N GLU A 167 9.23 -1.17 -14.77
CA GLU A 167 9.29 0.02 -13.92
C GLU A 167 8.94 1.27 -14.75
N LYS A 168 7.65 1.56 -14.86
CA LYS A 168 7.13 2.73 -15.58
C LYS A 168 7.07 3.98 -14.70
N TRP A 169 6.81 5.11 -15.33
CA TRP A 169 6.38 6.33 -14.64
C TRP A 169 4.86 6.39 -14.60
N TYR A 170 4.32 6.86 -13.48
CA TYR A 170 2.89 6.95 -13.27
C TYR A 170 2.50 8.38 -12.92
N LEU A 171 1.44 8.88 -13.55
CA LEU A 171 0.66 9.99 -13.02
C LEU A 171 -0.47 9.39 -12.19
N VAL A 172 -0.43 9.63 -10.88
CA VAL A 172 -1.43 9.14 -9.93
C VAL A 172 -2.33 10.29 -9.54
N ALA A 173 -3.64 10.15 -9.76
CA ALA A 173 -4.64 11.15 -9.43
C ALA A 173 -5.54 10.67 -8.29
N HIS A 174 -5.89 11.58 -7.37
CA HIS A 174 -6.86 11.36 -6.32
C HIS A 174 -8.05 12.33 -6.49
N PRO A 175 -9.23 11.87 -6.95
CA PRO A 175 -10.35 12.73 -7.34
C PRO A 175 -11.14 13.36 -6.17
N GLY A 176 -10.54 13.47 -4.99
CA GLY A 176 -11.12 14.12 -3.81
C GLY A 176 -12.21 13.32 -3.06
N VAL A 177 -12.64 12.16 -3.56
CA VAL A 177 -13.67 11.32 -2.90
C VAL A 177 -13.05 10.20 -2.07
N SER A 178 -13.62 9.95 -0.88
CA SER A 178 -13.23 8.83 -0.01
C SER A 178 -14.08 7.61 -0.31
N ILE A 179 -13.44 6.48 -0.62
CA ILE A 179 -14.11 5.19 -0.89
C ILE A 179 -13.65 4.18 0.15
N PRO A 180 -14.48 3.87 1.16
CA PRO A 180 -14.18 2.78 2.09
C PRO A 180 -14.15 1.44 1.33
N THR A 181 -13.07 0.67 1.48
CA THR A 181 -12.90 -0.65 0.85
C THR A 181 -14.12 -1.57 0.97
N PRO A 182 -14.84 -1.65 2.13
CA PRO A 182 -16.03 -2.48 2.23
C PRO A 182 -17.20 -2.06 1.32
N VAL A 183 -17.28 -0.78 0.91
CA VAL A 183 -18.36 -0.30 0.02
C VAL A 183 -18.27 -0.97 -1.34
N ILE A 184 -17.06 -1.07 -1.92
CA ILE A 184 -16.84 -1.75 -3.19
C ILE A 184 -17.06 -3.26 -3.04
N PHE A 185 -16.44 -3.90 -2.03
CA PHE A 185 -16.54 -5.35 -1.85
C PHE A 185 -17.95 -5.86 -1.55
N LYS A 186 -18.82 -5.02 -0.96
CA LYS A 186 -20.23 -5.34 -0.70
C LYS A 186 -21.16 -5.07 -1.89
N ASP A 187 -20.68 -4.47 -2.98
CA ASP A 187 -21.54 -4.15 -4.12
C ASP A 187 -22.04 -5.44 -4.82
N PRO A 188 -23.35 -5.64 -5.00
CA PRO A 188 -23.88 -6.86 -5.61
C PRO A 188 -23.41 -7.08 -7.05
N GLN A 189 -23.00 -6.02 -7.77
CA GLN A 189 -22.55 -6.10 -9.16
C GLN A 189 -21.04 -6.29 -9.32
N LEU A 190 -20.29 -6.32 -8.21
CA LEU A 190 -18.85 -6.56 -8.26
C LEU A 190 -18.57 -7.94 -8.88
N PRO A 191 -17.67 -8.03 -9.89
CA PRO A 191 -17.19 -9.32 -10.40
C PRO A 191 -16.58 -10.15 -9.28
N ARG A 192 -16.94 -11.44 -9.20
CA ARG A 192 -16.45 -12.38 -8.16
C ARG A 192 -16.12 -13.75 -8.71
N ASN A 193 -16.00 -13.86 -10.01
CA ASN A 193 -15.89 -15.11 -10.75
C ASN A 193 -14.82 -15.03 -11.85
N THR A 194 -13.87 -14.09 -11.72
CA THR A 194 -12.75 -13.99 -12.66
C THR A 194 -11.92 -15.29 -12.57
N PRO A 195 -11.69 -16.01 -13.68
CA PRO A 195 -10.97 -17.28 -13.62
C PRO A 195 -9.57 -17.11 -13.01
N LYS A 196 -9.24 -17.97 -12.05
CA LYS A 196 -7.87 -18.08 -11.52
C LYS A 196 -6.95 -18.53 -12.65
N ARG A 197 -5.89 -17.76 -12.91
CA ARG A 197 -4.95 -17.98 -14.04
C ARG A 197 -3.51 -18.10 -13.54
N SER A 198 -2.61 -18.70 -14.32
CA SER A 198 -1.19 -18.71 -13.96
C SER A 198 -0.59 -17.30 -14.05
N ILE A 199 0.47 -17.05 -13.27
CA ILE A 199 1.21 -15.79 -13.32
C ILE A 199 1.72 -15.46 -14.74
N ASP A 200 2.20 -16.47 -15.48
CA ASP A 200 2.67 -16.31 -16.87
C ASP A 200 1.55 -15.88 -17.82
N THR A 201 0.32 -16.33 -17.56
CA THR A 201 -0.85 -15.90 -18.34
C THR A 201 -1.18 -14.45 -18.01
N LEU A 202 -1.25 -14.13 -16.71
CA LEU A 202 -1.63 -12.80 -16.24
C LEU A 202 -0.65 -11.71 -16.72
N LEU A 203 0.66 -11.97 -16.68
CA LEU A 203 1.69 -11.03 -17.13
C LEU A 203 1.69 -10.76 -18.64
N LYS A 204 1.04 -11.61 -19.43
CA LYS A 204 0.91 -11.45 -20.90
C LYS A 204 -0.45 -10.91 -21.33
N CYS A 205 -1.44 -10.93 -20.44
CA CYS A 205 -2.75 -10.36 -20.70
C CYS A 205 -2.75 -8.83 -20.47
N GLU A 206 -3.73 -8.16 -21.04
CA GLU A 206 -4.02 -6.77 -20.71
C GLU A 206 -4.36 -6.66 -19.21
N PHE A 207 -3.76 -5.67 -18.55
CA PHE A 207 -3.98 -5.43 -17.13
C PHE A 207 -5.29 -4.67 -16.93
N SER A 208 -6.08 -5.13 -15.97
CA SER A 208 -7.34 -4.49 -15.57
C SER A 208 -7.59 -4.65 -14.07
N ASN A 209 -8.57 -3.91 -13.54
CA ASN A 209 -8.98 -3.98 -12.14
C ASN A 209 -10.50 -4.23 -12.06
N ASP A 210 -10.90 -5.38 -11.51
CA ASP A 210 -12.30 -5.79 -11.40
C ASP A 210 -13.15 -4.81 -10.56
N CYS A 211 -12.52 -4.03 -9.67
CA CYS A 211 -13.19 -3.00 -8.87
C CYS A 211 -13.55 -1.74 -9.69
N GLU A 212 -12.89 -1.51 -10.82
CA GLU A 212 -12.96 -0.25 -11.57
C GLU A 212 -14.38 0.04 -12.06
N VAL A 213 -15.06 -0.97 -12.62
CA VAL A 213 -16.42 -0.81 -13.13
C VAL A 213 -17.39 -0.33 -12.03
N ILE A 214 -17.21 -0.82 -10.80
CA ILE A 214 -18.04 -0.42 -9.66
C ILE A 214 -17.66 0.98 -9.19
N ALA A 215 -16.37 1.27 -9.06
CA ALA A 215 -15.90 2.59 -8.63
C ALA A 215 -16.39 3.69 -9.58
N ARG A 216 -16.24 3.50 -10.91
CA ARG A 216 -16.73 4.46 -11.92
C ARG A 216 -18.24 4.65 -11.85
N LYS A 217 -18.99 3.55 -11.71
CA LYS A 217 -20.47 3.59 -11.68
C LYS A 217 -21.01 4.29 -10.43
N ARG A 218 -20.34 4.13 -9.29
CA ARG A 218 -20.81 4.64 -7.99
C ARG A 218 -20.29 6.04 -7.68
N PHE A 219 -19.13 6.42 -8.21
CA PHE A 219 -18.44 7.67 -7.89
C PHE A 219 -18.07 8.41 -9.18
N ARG A 220 -18.82 9.47 -9.50
CA ARG A 220 -18.65 10.22 -10.76
C ARG A 220 -17.29 10.91 -10.84
N GLU A 221 -16.72 11.27 -9.70
CA GLU A 221 -15.40 11.88 -9.59
C GLU A 221 -14.30 10.90 -10.05
N VAL A 222 -14.45 9.61 -9.73
CA VAL A 222 -13.56 8.55 -10.22
C VAL A 222 -13.73 8.36 -11.73
N ASP A 223 -14.97 8.34 -12.21
CA ASP A 223 -15.25 8.22 -13.65
C ASP A 223 -14.70 9.41 -14.44
N ALA A 224 -14.83 10.63 -13.92
CA ALA A 224 -14.27 11.84 -14.52
C ALA A 224 -12.75 11.80 -14.56
N ALA A 225 -12.09 11.39 -13.47
CA ALA A 225 -10.62 11.27 -13.43
C ALA A 225 -10.11 10.21 -14.41
N LEU A 226 -10.74 9.03 -14.46
CA LEU A 226 -10.38 7.99 -15.44
C LEU A 226 -10.60 8.45 -16.87
N SER A 227 -11.76 9.04 -17.16
CA SER A 227 -12.07 9.53 -18.51
C SER A 227 -11.08 10.59 -18.96
N TRP A 228 -10.69 11.51 -18.07
CA TRP A 228 -9.68 12.52 -18.39
C TRP A 228 -8.30 11.89 -18.68
N LEU A 229 -7.84 10.95 -17.85
CA LEU A 229 -6.52 10.33 -18.02
C LEU A 229 -6.44 9.39 -19.24
N LEU A 230 -7.54 8.71 -19.59
CA LEU A 230 -7.61 7.79 -20.73
C LEU A 230 -7.41 8.48 -22.08
N GLU A 231 -7.63 9.80 -22.18
CA GLU A 231 -7.31 10.59 -23.38
C GLU A 231 -5.79 10.70 -23.64
N TYR A 232 -4.95 10.41 -22.64
CA TYR A 232 -3.49 10.58 -22.73
C TYR A 232 -2.71 9.26 -22.65
N ALA A 233 -3.17 8.32 -21.82
CA ALA A 233 -2.43 7.07 -21.58
C ALA A 233 -3.33 5.96 -21.01
N PRO A 234 -2.90 4.68 -21.12
CA PRO A 234 -3.56 3.58 -20.44
C PRO A 234 -3.69 3.87 -18.94
N SER A 235 -4.93 3.91 -18.45
CA SER A 235 -5.23 4.41 -17.11
C SER A 235 -6.24 3.51 -16.42
N ARG A 236 -6.00 3.24 -15.12
CA ARG A 236 -6.81 2.29 -14.34
C ARG A 236 -6.94 2.68 -12.88
N LEU A 237 -7.90 2.08 -12.20
CA LEU A 237 -8.05 2.16 -10.75
C LEU A 237 -6.94 1.35 -10.03
N THR A 238 -6.41 1.86 -8.91
CA THR A 238 -5.58 1.06 -7.98
C THR A 238 -6.39 0.68 -6.72
N GLY A 239 -6.18 -0.54 -6.21
CA GLY A 239 -6.96 -1.08 -5.09
C GLY A 239 -8.47 -1.00 -5.35
N THR A 240 -9.22 -0.52 -4.36
CA THR A 240 -10.66 -0.21 -4.47
C THR A 240 -10.94 1.27 -4.75
N GLY A 241 -9.91 2.04 -5.15
CA GLY A 241 -10.01 3.49 -5.35
C GLY A 241 -9.93 4.32 -4.06
N ALA A 242 -10.08 5.64 -4.14
CA ALA A 242 -10.45 6.41 -5.33
C ALA A 242 -9.28 6.74 -6.29
N CYS A 243 -8.03 6.44 -5.95
CA CYS A 243 -6.92 6.79 -6.83
C CYS A 243 -6.98 6.01 -8.14
N VAL A 244 -6.62 6.71 -9.20
CA VAL A 244 -6.45 6.19 -10.54
C VAL A 244 -5.04 6.54 -11.00
N PHE A 245 -4.45 5.74 -11.87
CA PHE A 245 -3.10 5.98 -12.37
C PHE A 245 -3.05 5.82 -13.88
N ALA A 246 -2.21 6.63 -14.52
CA ALA A 246 -1.91 6.57 -15.95
C ALA A 246 -0.43 6.17 -16.14
N GLU A 247 -0.16 5.30 -17.12
CA GLU A 247 1.18 4.74 -17.35
C GLU A 247 1.97 5.48 -18.44
N PHE A 248 3.24 5.75 -18.17
CA PHE A 248 4.16 6.41 -19.10
C PHE A 248 5.53 5.74 -19.08
N ASP A 249 6.21 5.73 -20.23
CA ASP A 249 7.57 5.19 -20.32
C ASP A 249 8.63 6.16 -19.74
N THR A 250 8.32 7.46 -19.69
CA THR A 250 9.26 8.49 -19.21
C THR A 250 8.61 9.45 -18.24
N GLU A 251 9.43 9.99 -17.32
CA GLU A 251 9.02 11.05 -16.40
C GLU A 251 8.53 12.29 -17.15
N SER A 252 9.21 12.66 -18.24
CA SER A 252 8.88 13.85 -19.03
C SER A 252 7.46 13.77 -19.60
N CYS A 253 7.06 12.63 -20.16
CA CYS A 253 5.69 12.46 -20.67
C CYS A 253 4.65 12.53 -19.54
N ALA A 254 4.92 11.88 -18.40
CA ALA A 254 4.02 11.91 -17.24
C ALA A 254 3.84 13.34 -16.70
N ARG A 255 4.94 14.10 -16.59
CA ARG A 255 4.91 15.50 -16.12
C ARG A 255 4.23 16.44 -17.12
N GLN A 256 4.43 16.25 -18.41
CA GLN A 256 3.73 17.04 -19.44
C GLN A 256 2.21 16.88 -19.37
N VAL A 257 1.72 15.68 -19.04
CA VAL A 257 0.28 15.46 -18.79
C VAL A 257 -0.13 16.08 -17.46
N LEU A 258 0.69 15.98 -16.41
CA LEU A 258 0.43 16.62 -15.12
C LEU A 258 0.28 18.15 -15.24
N GLU A 259 1.07 18.82 -16.08
CA GLU A 259 0.96 20.27 -16.32
C GLU A 259 -0.36 20.68 -16.98
N GLN A 260 -1.00 19.75 -17.70
CA GLN A 260 -2.32 19.93 -18.31
C GLN A 260 -3.46 19.49 -17.38
N ALA A 261 -3.14 18.82 -16.27
CA ALA A 261 -4.12 18.23 -15.39
C ALA A 261 -4.92 19.31 -14.65
N PRO A 262 -6.26 19.22 -14.62
CA PRO A 262 -7.07 20.05 -13.75
C PRO A 262 -6.65 19.90 -12.29
N GLU A 263 -6.69 20.99 -11.52
CA GLU A 263 -6.32 20.98 -10.09
C GLU A 263 -7.14 19.94 -9.29
N TRP A 264 -8.40 19.71 -9.66
CA TRP A 264 -9.29 18.76 -8.97
C TRP A 264 -8.84 17.29 -9.07
N LEU A 265 -7.90 16.94 -9.96
CA LEU A 265 -7.33 15.59 -10.01
C LEU A 265 -6.41 15.31 -8.81
N ASN A 266 -5.90 16.34 -8.13
CA ASN A 266 -4.91 16.22 -7.05
C ASN A 266 -3.83 15.18 -7.38
N ALA A 267 -3.12 15.42 -8.48
CA ALA A 267 -2.24 14.43 -9.07
C ALA A 267 -0.77 14.64 -8.72
N PHE A 268 -0.01 13.55 -8.71
CA PHE A 268 1.45 13.55 -8.60
C PHE A 268 2.06 12.55 -9.57
N VAL A 269 3.34 12.74 -9.91
CA VAL A 269 4.11 11.82 -10.75
C VAL A 269 5.12 11.06 -9.89
N ALA A 270 5.18 9.74 -10.06
CA ALA A 270 6.13 8.88 -9.36
C ALA A 270 6.58 7.71 -10.25
N LYS A 271 7.80 7.21 -10.02
CA LYS A 271 8.32 6.03 -10.69
C LYS A 271 7.87 4.76 -9.96
N GLY A 272 7.44 3.75 -10.71
CA GLY A 272 7.30 2.38 -10.24
C GLY A 272 8.65 1.77 -9.92
N VAL A 273 8.79 1.13 -8.77
CA VAL A 273 10.02 0.44 -8.38
C VAL A 273 9.73 -0.96 -7.84
N ASN A 274 10.54 -1.94 -8.25
CA ASN A 274 10.38 -3.33 -7.86
C ASN A 274 11.03 -3.69 -6.53
N LEU A 275 12.01 -2.88 -6.08
CA LEU A 275 12.54 -2.91 -4.73
C LEU A 275 11.97 -1.73 -3.94
N SER A 276 11.33 -2.02 -2.81
CA SER A 276 10.76 -1.02 -1.91
C SER A 276 11.82 0.00 -1.48
N PRO A 277 11.51 1.31 -1.54
CA PRO A 277 12.38 2.35 -0.98
C PRO A 277 12.82 2.05 0.47
N LEU A 278 11.94 1.46 1.29
CA LEU A 278 12.29 1.04 2.66
C LEU A 278 13.47 0.06 2.69
N HIS A 279 13.45 -0.95 1.82
CA HIS A 279 14.49 -1.97 1.78
C HIS A 279 15.75 -1.48 1.08
N ARG A 280 15.64 -0.48 0.19
CA ARG A 280 16.79 0.16 -0.44
C ARG A 280 17.65 0.91 0.59
N GLU A 281 17.04 1.54 1.60
CA GLU A 281 17.75 2.21 2.70
C GLU A 281 18.44 1.25 3.68
N LEU A 282 18.09 -0.04 3.63
CA LEU A 282 18.69 -1.10 4.46
C LEU A 282 19.89 -1.79 3.79
N LEU A 283 20.21 -1.43 2.54
CA LEU A 283 21.37 -1.95 1.78
C LEU A 283 22.62 -1.11 2.03
#